data_AF-A0A0A2M1R6-F1
#
_entry.id   AF-A0A0A2M1R6-F1
#
_cell.length_a   1.000
_cell.length_b   1.000
_cell.length_c   1.000
_cell.angle_alpha   90.00
_cell.angle_beta   90.00
_cell.angle_gamma   90.00
#
_symmetry.space_group_name_H-M   'P 1'
#
loop_
_entity.id
_entity.type
_entity.pdbx_description
1 polymer ?
#
loop_
_entity_poly.entity_id
_entity_poly.type
_entity_poly.pdbx_seq_one_letter_code
_entity_poly.pdbx_strand_id
1 'polypeptide(L)'
;MNTVQVPLDKLFLDPNNYRLRSKQQYTEIQDLTDDKLIGLALQQRTFNIVTGKNNIEVKDLIDSFKSNGFLKVDNILVRELGNKKGYVVIEGNRRVAALKILQKSFNEGFNIGILNESIFQAVEAVKYSYNNPEEYLILMGLRHVSGNKKWDRYNQAKLISELSSNGLSVNEIANKLGVANKNAIQQQLESFYAIDAFINDEAAYDSISGFNPYEKFMIFVEVLLKRNVKNWLKWDPTKKEFLNKENLQRFYTWITPAYNISNNEDDDDDEFDYNNSEILEPIIVNHKVIRDLNDIIDDEESLLRLEESRNIAEAIEQNEGFTKKKFSKEIANAEKILKNIKFGPSLQLEDGDKSSLLNIQKIVKRIIGDEN
;
A
#
# COMPACT_ATOMS: atom_id res chain seq x y z
N MET A 1 -31.20 -5.54 -12.62
CA MET A 1 -30.67 -5.97 -11.31
C MET A 1 -31.86 -6.35 -10.45
N ASN A 2 -31.90 -7.58 -9.91
CA ASN A 2 -33.02 -8.06 -9.10
C ASN A 2 -32.71 -7.84 -7.62
N THR A 3 -33.52 -7.05 -6.94
CA THR A 3 -33.36 -6.76 -5.51
C THR A 3 -34.03 -7.84 -4.68
N VAL A 4 -33.37 -8.30 -3.62
CA VAL A 4 -33.86 -9.30 -2.69
C VAL A 4 -33.76 -8.80 -1.25
N GLN A 5 -34.68 -9.25 -0.40
CA GLN A 5 -34.62 -9.06 1.04
C GLN A 5 -34.09 -10.35 1.66
N VAL A 6 -32.96 -10.26 2.37
CA VAL A 6 -32.24 -11.43 2.87
C VAL A 6 -32.01 -11.29 4.37
N PRO A 7 -32.38 -12.28 5.19
CA PRO A 7 -31.98 -12.31 6.60
C PRO A 7 -30.46 -12.23 6.75
N LEU A 8 -29.97 -11.46 7.73
CA LEU A 8 -28.53 -11.18 7.88
C LEU A 8 -27.69 -12.45 8.15
N ASP A 9 -28.27 -13.48 8.77
CA ASP A 9 -27.65 -14.78 9.00
C ASP A 9 -27.53 -15.62 7.70
N LYS A 10 -28.27 -15.27 6.65
CA LYS A 10 -28.20 -15.87 5.30
C LYS A 10 -27.27 -15.11 4.35
N LEU A 11 -26.63 -14.04 4.82
CA LEU A 11 -25.55 -13.33 4.13
C LEU A 11 -24.20 -13.80 4.65
N PHE A 12 -23.45 -14.46 3.77
CA PHE A 12 -22.13 -15.01 4.04
C PHE A 12 -21.06 -14.08 3.45
N LEU A 13 -20.02 -13.81 4.24
CA LEU A 13 -18.88 -13.02 3.80
C LEU A 13 -18.06 -13.81 2.79
N ASP A 14 -17.58 -13.16 1.73
CA ASP A 14 -16.65 -13.77 0.79
C ASP A 14 -15.22 -13.81 1.37
N PRO A 15 -14.65 -15.00 1.63
CA PRO A 15 -13.30 -15.14 2.14
C PRO A 15 -12.23 -14.75 1.13
N ASN A 16 -12.49 -14.82 -0.18
CA ASN A 16 -11.52 -14.54 -1.25
C ASN A 16 -11.63 -13.10 -1.79
N ASN A 17 -12.37 -12.24 -1.08
CA ASN A 17 -12.54 -10.85 -1.46
C ASN A 17 -11.19 -10.14 -1.53
N TYR A 18 -10.97 -9.43 -2.63
CA TYR A 18 -9.71 -8.77 -2.93
C TYR A 18 -9.20 -7.85 -1.83
N ARG A 19 -10.08 -7.16 -1.09
CA ARG A 19 -9.68 -6.28 0.00
C ARG A 19 -8.89 -6.99 1.11
N LEU A 20 -9.03 -8.31 1.21
CA LEU A 20 -8.38 -9.12 2.24
C LEU A 20 -6.97 -9.57 1.83
N ARG A 21 -6.61 -9.52 0.54
CA ARG A 21 -5.42 -10.17 0.01
C ARG A 21 -4.10 -9.56 0.46
N SER A 22 -4.11 -8.30 0.87
CA SER A 22 -2.97 -7.58 1.45
C SER A 22 -2.83 -7.76 2.98
N LYS A 23 -3.75 -8.49 3.63
CA LYS A 23 -3.73 -8.68 5.08
C LYS A 23 -2.82 -9.84 5.44
N GLN A 24 -1.97 -9.66 6.45
CA GLN A 24 -1.03 -10.68 6.92
C GLN A 24 -1.69 -12.03 7.25
N GLN A 25 -2.90 -12.04 7.80
CA GLN A 25 -3.61 -13.28 8.19
C GLN A 25 -4.39 -13.95 7.04
N TYR A 26 -4.37 -13.36 5.84
CA TYR A 26 -5.10 -13.86 4.70
C TYR A 26 -4.41 -15.07 4.07
N THR A 27 -5.22 -16.03 3.64
CA THR A 27 -4.80 -17.14 2.78
C THR A 27 -5.90 -17.36 1.78
N GLU A 28 -5.55 -17.40 0.49
CA GLU A 28 -6.52 -17.68 -0.57
C GLU A 28 -7.04 -19.12 -0.48
N ILE A 29 -8.34 -19.29 -0.70
CA ILE A 29 -9.00 -20.60 -0.69
C ILE A 29 -9.27 -20.99 -2.14
N GLN A 30 -8.36 -21.76 -2.74
CA GLN A 30 -8.43 -22.12 -4.15
C GLN A 30 -9.65 -23.01 -4.48
N ASP A 31 -10.05 -23.89 -3.57
CA ASP A 31 -11.13 -24.87 -3.76
C ASP A 31 -12.40 -24.52 -2.94
N LEU A 32 -12.74 -23.23 -2.92
CA LEU A 32 -13.89 -22.72 -2.19
C LEU A 32 -15.22 -23.17 -2.82
N THR A 33 -15.86 -24.16 -2.19
CA THR A 33 -17.22 -24.58 -2.53
C THR A 33 -18.26 -23.82 -1.70
N ASP A 34 -19.51 -23.76 -2.19
CA ASP A 34 -20.60 -23.12 -1.46
C ASP A 34 -20.90 -23.80 -0.10
N ASP A 35 -20.56 -25.08 0.08
CA ASP A 35 -20.69 -25.76 1.37
C ASP A 35 -19.54 -25.45 2.35
N LYS A 36 -18.31 -25.30 1.85
CA LYS A 36 -17.19 -24.82 2.67
C LYS A 36 -17.41 -23.37 3.11
N LEU A 37 -17.92 -22.54 2.20
CA LEU A 37 -18.15 -21.11 2.39
C LEU A 37 -19.03 -20.81 3.60
N ILE A 38 -20.08 -21.59 3.81
CA ILE A 38 -21.01 -21.42 4.94
C ILE A 38 -20.49 -21.97 6.27
N GLY A 39 -19.31 -22.61 6.28
CA GLY A 39 -18.71 -23.18 7.47
C GLY A 39 -18.42 -22.13 8.54
N LEU A 40 -18.81 -22.40 9.79
CA LEU A 40 -18.71 -21.45 10.90
C LEU A 40 -17.26 -20.96 11.13
N ALA A 41 -16.29 -21.87 11.13
CA ALA A 41 -14.88 -21.52 11.33
C ALA A 41 -14.36 -20.59 10.22
N LEU A 42 -14.73 -20.85 8.97
CA LEU A 42 -14.34 -20.02 7.85
C LEU A 42 -15.00 -18.64 7.92
N GLN A 43 -16.30 -18.58 8.15
CA GLN A 43 -17.01 -17.30 8.30
C GLN A 43 -16.47 -16.48 9.48
N GLN A 44 -16.12 -17.11 10.61
CA GLN A 44 -15.51 -16.43 11.74
C GLN A 44 -14.11 -15.90 11.40
N ARG A 45 -13.27 -16.68 10.71
CA ARG A 45 -11.96 -16.25 10.21
C ARG A 45 -12.12 -15.03 9.29
N THR A 46 -12.98 -15.13 8.28
CA THR A 46 -13.24 -14.04 7.33
C THR A 46 -13.77 -12.80 8.04
N PHE A 47 -14.70 -12.97 8.98
CA PHE A 47 -15.23 -11.87 9.79
C PHE A 47 -14.10 -11.15 10.53
N ASN A 48 -13.23 -11.88 11.23
CA ASN A 48 -12.11 -11.28 11.97
C ASN A 48 -11.14 -10.50 11.07
N ILE A 49 -10.86 -10.99 9.85
CA ILE A 49 -10.00 -10.27 8.90
C ILE A 49 -10.72 -9.01 8.37
N VAL A 50 -12.01 -9.11 8.04
CA VAL A 50 -12.82 -7.99 7.53
C VAL A 50 -12.97 -6.87 8.57
N THR A 51 -13.13 -7.22 9.85
CA THR A 51 -13.35 -6.25 10.93
C THR A 51 -12.05 -5.73 11.51
N GLY A 52 -10.97 -6.52 11.45
CA GLY A 52 -9.69 -6.20 12.07
C GLY A 52 -9.75 -6.18 13.59
N LYS A 53 -8.60 -5.97 14.23
CA LYS A 53 -8.50 -5.88 15.69
C LYS A 53 -9.39 -4.75 16.20
N ASN A 54 -10.22 -5.04 17.21
CA ASN A 54 -11.16 -4.09 17.81
C ASN A 54 -12.13 -3.42 16.80
N ASN A 55 -12.47 -4.11 15.71
CA ASN A 55 -13.38 -3.63 14.66
C ASN A 55 -12.89 -2.38 13.90
N ILE A 56 -11.58 -2.08 13.93
CA ILE A 56 -11.02 -0.85 13.37
C ILE A 56 -11.33 -0.66 11.88
N GLU A 57 -11.40 -1.75 11.10
CA GLU A 57 -11.63 -1.72 9.65
C GLU A 57 -13.08 -1.42 9.27
N VAL A 58 -14.02 -1.48 10.23
CA VAL A 58 -15.45 -1.25 10.00
C VAL A 58 -16.06 -0.22 10.96
N LYS A 59 -15.24 0.43 11.78
CA LYS A 59 -15.68 1.40 12.79
C LYS A 59 -16.47 2.56 12.16
N ASP A 60 -15.99 3.08 11.03
CA ASP A 60 -16.66 4.11 10.22
C ASP A 60 -18.09 3.72 9.83
N LEU A 61 -18.31 2.45 9.45
CA LEU A 61 -19.64 1.95 9.08
C LEU A 61 -20.52 1.73 10.30
N ILE A 62 -19.96 1.23 11.41
CA ILE A 62 -20.68 1.10 12.68
C ILE A 62 -21.18 2.47 13.13
N ASP A 63 -20.30 3.46 13.19
CA ASP A 63 -20.62 4.82 13.63
C ASP A 63 -21.65 5.47 12.70
N SER A 64 -21.50 5.27 11.39
CA SER A 64 -22.45 5.76 10.39
C SER A 64 -23.83 5.12 10.53
N PHE A 65 -23.92 3.79 10.70
CA PHE A 65 -25.19 3.10 10.88
C PHE A 65 -25.89 3.49 12.18
N LYS A 66 -25.14 3.66 13.27
CA LYS A 66 -25.68 4.16 14.54
C LYS A 66 -26.22 5.58 14.42
N SER A 67 -25.58 6.43 13.62
CA SER A 67 -25.92 7.86 13.51
C SER A 67 -27.01 8.14 12.47
N ASN A 68 -27.04 7.39 11.37
CA ASN A 68 -27.87 7.69 10.19
C ASN A 68 -28.85 6.56 9.83
N GLY A 69 -28.81 5.44 10.55
CA GLY A 69 -29.47 4.20 10.12
C GLY A 69 -28.81 3.60 8.88
N PHE A 70 -29.45 2.60 8.29
CA PHE A 70 -28.96 1.95 7.08
C PHE A 70 -29.39 2.71 5.83
N LEU A 71 -28.49 3.53 5.28
CA LEU A 71 -28.74 4.28 4.05
C LEU A 71 -28.52 3.40 2.81
N LYS A 72 -29.48 3.44 1.88
CA LYS A 72 -29.48 2.70 0.60
C LYS A 72 -28.68 3.42 -0.51
N VAL A 73 -27.46 3.86 -0.17
CA VAL A 73 -26.59 4.59 -1.11
C VAL A 73 -25.67 3.63 -1.86
N ASP A 74 -24.97 2.74 -1.15
CA ASP A 74 -24.11 1.71 -1.74
C ASP A 74 -24.75 0.33 -1.55
N ASN A 75 -25.27 -0.25 -2.64
CA ASN A 75 -25.92 -1.56 -2.61
C ASN A 75 -24.94 -2.68 -2.22
N ILE A 76 -25.40 -3.62 -1.40
CA ILE A 76 -24.74 -4.90 -1.17
C ILE A 76 -25.02 -5.78 -2.38
N LEU A 77 -23.98 -6.25 -3.07
CA LEU A 77 -24.12 -7.15 -4.22
C LEU A 77 -23.91 -8.59 -3.75
N VAL A 78 -24.75 -9.49 -4.22
CA VAL A 78 -24.72 -10.89 -3.77
C VAL A 78 -24.89 -11.87 -4.92
N ARG A 79 -24.31 -13.07 -4.75
CA ARG A 79 -24.58 -14.27 -5.54
C ARG A 79 -25.33 -15.28 -4.69
N GLU A 80 -26.36 -15.90 -5.26
CA GLU A 80 -27.07 -17.01 -4.61
C GLU A 80 -26.17 -18.26 -4.56
N LEU A 81 -26.16 -18.95 -3.43
CA LEU A 81 -25.44 -20.21 -3.28
C LEU A 81 -26.19 -21.34 -4.00
N GLY A 82 -25.46 -22.24 -4.66
CA GLY A 82 -26.02 -23.39 -5.39
C GLY A 82 -26.79 -24.36 -4.49
N ASN A 83 -26.41 -24.43 -3.20
CA ASN A 83 -27.13 -25.20 -2.18
C ASN A 83 -28.41 -24.51 -1.66
N LYS A 84 -28.73 -23.31 -2.17
CA LYS A 84 -29.91 -22.48 -1.79
C LYS A 84 -30.01 -22.17 -0.29
N LYS A 85 -28.90 -22.24 0.46
CA LYS A 85 -28.87 -21.95 1.91
C LYS A 85 -28.71 -20.46 2.23
N GLY A 86 -28.50 -19.62 1.21
CA GLY A 86 -28.32 -18.18 1.36
C GLY A 86 -27.53 -17.58 0.20
N TYR A 87 -26.79 -16.52 0.51
CA TYR A 87 -26.09 -15.70 -0.47
C TYR A 87 -24.67 -15.40 -0.01
N VAL A 88 -23.70 -15.45 -0.94
CA VAL A 88 -22.36 -14.89 -0.72
C VAL A 88 -22.33 -13.43 -1.17
N VAL A 89 -21.68 -12.60 -0.37
CA VAL A 89 -21.46 -11.19 -0.67
C VAL A 89 -20.37 -11.04 -1.73
N ILE A 90 -20.71 -10.48 -2.88
CA ILE A 90 -19.75 -10.08 -3.92
C ILE A 90 -19.10 -8.74 -3.54
N GLU A 91 -19.92 -7.79 -3.10
CA GLU A 91 -19.48 -6.44 -2.75
C GLU A 91 -20.26 -5.95 -1.54
N GLY A 92 -19.55 -5.35 -0.59
CA GLY A 92 -20.11 -4.93 0.69
C GLY A 92 -19.81 -5.84 1.89
N ASN A 93 -18.75 -6.66 1.84
CA ASN A 93 -18.29 -7.48 2.99
C ASN A 93 -18.23 -6.67 4.29
N ARG A 94 -17.67 -5.45 4.24
CA ARG A 94 -17.57 -4.54 5.41
C ARG A 94 -18.94 -4.12 5.94
N ARG A 95 -19.93 -3.86 5.07
CA ARG A 95 -21.29 -3.48 5.48
C ARG A 95 -21.98 -4.64 6.19
N VAL A 96 -21.88 -5.85 5.63
CA VAL A 96 -22.46 -7.05 6.24
C VAL A 96 -21.77 -7.37 7.58
N ALA A 97 -20.44 -7.25 7.67
CA ALA A 97 -19.72 -7.44 8.92
C ALA A 97 -20.12 -6.40 9.98
N ALA A 98 -20.24 -5.12 9.62
CA ALA A 98 -20.71 -4.08 10.53
C ALA A 98 -22.14 -4.33 11.03
N LEU A 99 -23.05 -4.79 10.16
CA LEU A 99 -24.40 -5.21 10.56
C LEU A 99 -24.36 -6.41 11.54
N LYS A 100 -23.50 -7.40 11.29
CA LYS A 100 -23.34 -8.55 12.21
C LYS A 100 -22.80 -8.12 13.59
N ILE A 101 -21.90 -7.14 13.64
CA ILE A 101 -21.45 -6.55 14.91
C ILE A 101 -22.61 -5.87 15.64
N LEU A 102 -23.38 -5.03 14.94
CA LEU A 102 -24.51 -4.32 15.54
C LEU A 102 -25.61 -5.27 15.99
N GLN A 103 -25.88 -6.35 15.25
CA GLN A 103 -26.80 -7.40 15.66
C GLN A 103 -26.34 -8.07 16.96
N LYS A 104 -25.05 -8.41 17.06
CA LYS A 104 -24.48 -8.94 18.30
C LYS A 104 -24.65 -7.96 19.46
N SER A 105 -24.30 -6.69 19.27
CA SER A 105 -24.47 -5.65 20.28
C SER A 105 -25.93 -5.51 20.72
N PHE A 106 -26.88 -5.52 19.79
CA PHE A 106 -28.32 -5.48 20.09
C PHE A 106 -28.77 -6.68 20.93
N ASN A 107 -28.36 -7.89 20.55
CA ASN A 107 -28.68 -9.13 21.28
C ASN A 107 -28.11 -9.14 22.71
N GLU A 108 -26.99 -8.46 22.93
CA GLU A 108 -26.36 -8.28 24.24
C GLU A 108 -26.94 -7.10 25.04
N GLY A 109 -27.95 -6.39 24.49
CA GLY A 109 -28.62 -5.26 25.14
C GLY A 109 -27.91 -3.91 24.99
N PHE A 110 -26.88 -3.82 24.15
CA PHE A 110 -26.20 -2.55 23.88
C PHE A 110 -26.94 -1.68 22.85
N ASN A 111 -26.77 -0.37 22.99
CA ASN A 111 -27.37 0.61 22.09
C ASN A 111 -26.76 0.58 20.67
N ILE A 112 -27.63 0.43 19.66
CA ILE A 112 -27.31 0.44 18.23
C ILE A 112 -27.63 1.79 17.54
N GLY A 113 -27.85 2.85 18.31
CA GLY A 113 -28.17 4.18 17.83
C GLY A 113 -29.56 4.24 17.21
N ILE A 114 -29.70 4.95 16.10
CA ILE A 114 -30.98 5.09 15.37
C ILE A 114 -31.22 3.96 14.35
N LEU A 115 -30.33 2.95 14.29
CA LEU A 115 -30.49 1.82 13.39
C LEU A 115 -31.72 0.99 13.79
N ASN A 116 -32.65 0.80 12.85
CA ASN A 116 -33.82 -0.07 13.05
C ASN A 116 -33.41 -1.56 13.01
N GLU A 117 -33.71 -2.30 14.08
CA GLU A 117 -33.39 -3.71 14.26
C GLU A 117 -34.06 -4.64 13.23
N SER A 118 -35.15 -4.19 12.58
CA SER A 118 -35.81 -4.97 11.51
C SER A 118 -34.86 -5.26 10.34
N ILE A 119 -33.81 -4.45 10.16
CA ILE A 119 -32.78 -4.67 9.14
C ILE A 119 -32.11 -6.03 9.27
N PHE A 120 -32.02 -6.59 10.49
CA PHE A 120 -31.38 -7.89 10.72
C PHE A 120 -32.18 -9.05 10.11
N GLN A 121 -33.49 -8.89 9.95
CA GLN A 121 -34.39 -9.88 9.35
C GLN A 121 -34.53 -9.73 7.83
N ALA A 122 -34.31 -8.51 7.31
CA ALA A 122 -34.48 -8.19 5.91
C ALA A 122 -33.47 -7.13 5.47
N VAL A 123 -32.26 -7.59 5.11
CA VAL A 123 -31.25 -6.76 4.47
C VAL A 123 -31.53 -6.71 2.98
N GLU A 124 -31.69 -5.51 2.45
CA GLU A 124 -31.82 -5.31 1.01
C GLU A 124 -30.48 -5.53 0.31
N ALA A 125 -30.45 -6.47 -0.63
CA ALA A 125 -29.28 -6.80 -1.45
C ALA A 125 -29.67 -6.93 -2.92
N VAL A 126 -28.69 -6.76 -3.81
CA VAL A 126 -28.88 -6.88 -5.25
C VAL A 126 -28.23 -8.16 -5.75
N LYS A 127 -29.04 -9.06 -6.34
CA LYS A 127 -28.52 -10.24 -7.02
C LYS A 127 -27.71 -9.79 -8.24
N TYR A 128 -26.47 -10.23 -8.28
CA TYR A 128 -25.57 -10.02 -9.40
C TYR A 128 -25.08 -11.37 -9.93
N SER A 129 -25.25 -11.57 -11.23
CA SER A 129 -24.74 -12.73 -11.97
C SER A 129 -23.70 -12.24 -12.96
N TYR A 130 -22.57 -12.94 -13.02
CA TYR A 130 -21.56 -12.77 -14.05
C TYR A 130 -21.39 -14.10 -14.79
N ASN A 131 -21.16 -14.03 -16.10
CA ASN A 131 -21.07 -15.22 -16.95
C ASN A 131 -19.67 -15.85 -16.90
N ASN A 132 -18.65 -15.04 -16.57
CA ASN A 132 -17.26 -15.46 -16.50
C ASN A 132 -16.51 -14.68 -15.42
N PRO A 133 -15.33 -15.17 -14.97
CA PRO A 133 -14.53 -14.48 -13.96
C PRO A 133 -14.08 -13.07 -14.36
N GLU A 134 -13.88 -12.80 -15.66
CA GLU A 134 -13.44 -11.47 -16.14
C GLU A 134 -14.50 -10.39 -15.86
N GLU A 135 -15.79 -10.67 -16.07
CA GLU A 135 -16.88 -9.73 -15.76
C GLU A 135 -16.88 -9.33 -14.27
N TYR A 136 -16.59 -10.28 -13.37
CA TYR A 136 -16.42 -10.00 -11.95
C TYR A 136 -15.21 -9.08 -11.70
N LEU A 137 -14.06 -9.38 -12.31
CA LEU A 137 -12.85 -8.57 -12.18
C LEU A 137 -13.06 -7.14 -12.71
N ILE A 138 -13.76 -6.97 -13.83
CA ILE A 138 -14.08 -5.65 -14.40
C ILE A 138 -15.01 -4.88 -13.46
N LEU A 139 -16.08 -5.52 -12.95
CA LEU A 139 -17.00 -4.89 -11.99
C LEU A 139 -16.24 -4.38 -10.76
N MET A 140 -15.38 -5.22 -10.18
CA MET A 140 -14.57 -4.87 -9.04
C MET A 140 -13.56 -3.77 -9.37
N GLY A 141 -12.90 -3.86 -10.52
CA GLY A 141 -11.93 -2.88 -10.98
C GLY A 141 -12.53 -1.49 -11.19
N LEU A 142 -13.73 -1.40 -11.77
CA LEU A 142 -14.46 -0.14 -11.95
C LEU A 142 -14.78 0.55 -10.62
N ARG A 143 -15.10 -0.23 -9.57
CA ARG A 143 -15.38 0.33 -8.23
C ARG A 143 -14.13 0.70 -7.45
N HIS A 144 -13.10 -0.15 -7.49
CA HIS A 144 -12.02 -0.13 -6.52
C HIS A 144 -10.64 0.22 -7.08
N VAL A 145 -10.47 0.22 -8.40
CA VAL A 145 -9.26 0.74 -9.06
C VAL A 145 -9.51 2.18 -9.52
N SER A 146 -10.51 2.40 -10.37
CA SER A 146 -10.82 3.74 -10.92
C SER A 146 -11.87 4.51 -10.12
N GLY A 147 -12.77 3.83 -9.42
CA GLY A 147 -13.87 4.43 -8.67
C GLY A 147 -13.49 5.13 -7.35
N ASN A 148 -14.51 5.59 -6.61
CA ASN A 148 -14.34 6.42 -5.41
C ASN A 148 -14.04 5.63 -4.13
N LYS A 149 -14.29 4.31 -4.11
CA LYS A 149 -14.10 3.44 -2.94
C LYS A 149 -12.87 2.56 -3.14
N LYS A 150 -11.71 3.17 -3.38
CA LYS A 150 -10.50 2.45 -3.78
C LYS A 150 -10.03 1.46 -2.72
N TRP A 151 -9.57 0.29 -3.17
CA TRP A 151 -8.78 -0.61 -2.32
C TRP A 151 -7.39 -0.03 -2.07
N ASP A 152 -6.59 -0.66 -1.22
CA ASP A 152 -5.16 -0.34 -1.18
C ASP A 152 -4.49 -0.65 -2.53
N ARG A 153 -3.29 -0.12 -2.70
CA ARG A 153 -2.60 -0.13 -3.99
C ARG A 153 -2.14 -1.54 -4.40
N TYR A 154 -1.80 -2.41 -3.44
CA TYR A 154 -1.45 -3.80 -3.72
C TYR A 154 -2.66 -4.55 -4.29
N ASN A 155 -3.82 -4.48 -3.63
CA ASN A 155 -5.03 -5.17 -4.05
C ASN A 155 -5.53 -4.70 -5.43
N GLN A 156 -5.39 -3.40 -5.73
CA GLN A 156 -5.65 -2.89 -7.09
C GLN A 156 -4.72 -3.54 -8.12
N ALA A 157 -3.42 -3.61 -7.81
CA ALA A 157 -2.41 -4.16 -8.71
C ALA A 157 -2.54 -5.67 -8.91
N LYS A 158 -2.92 -6.42 -7.86
CA LYS A 158 -3.29 -7.85 -7.97
C LYS A 158 -4.43 -8.05 -8.95
N LEU A 159 -5.48 -7.22 -8.90
CA LEU A 159 -6.62 -7.34 -9.83
C LEU A 159 -6.19 -7.07 -11.28
N ILE A 160 -5.37 -6.02 -11.48
CA ILE A 160 -4.79 -5.71 -12.78
C ILE A 160 -3.94 -6.89 -13.29
N SER A 161 -3.17 -7.53 -12.42
CA SER A 161 -2.36 -8.69 -12.77
C SER A 161 -3.20 -9.88 -13.22
N GLU A 162 -4.34 -10.15 -12.56
CA GLU A 162 -5.24 -11.24 -12.94
C GLU A 162 -5.94 -10.97 -14.27
N LEU A 163 -6.38 -9.74 -14.52
CA LEU A 163 -6.88 -9.34 -15.83
C LEU A 163 -5.81 -9.56 -16.92
N SER A 164 -4.54 -9.22 -16.63
CA SER A 164 -3.45 -9.43 -17.57
C SER A 164 -3.15 -10.91 -17.81
N SER A 165 -3.16 -11.74 -16.77
CA SER A 165 -3.00 -13.19 -16.87
C SER A 165 -4.14 -13.87 -17.64
N ASN A 166 -5.33 -13.27 -17.65
CA ASN A 166 -6.46 -13.69 -18.50
C ASN A 166 -6.31 -13.27 -19.97
N GLY A 167 -5.15 -12.71 -20.36
CA GLY A 167 -4.81 -12.39 -21.75
C GLY A 167 -5.09 -10.96 -22.16
N LEU A 168 -5.59 -10.09 -21.26
CA LEU A 168 -5.86 -8.69 -21.61
C LEU A 168 -4.55 -7.89 -21.63
N SER A 169 -4.38 -7.10 -22.68
CA SER A 169 -3.30 -6.12 -22.77
C SER A 169 -3.53 -4.94 -21.81
N VAL A 170 -2.45 -4.23 -21.47
CA VAL A 170 -2.53 -2.99 -20.65
C VAL A 170 -3.49 -1.97 -21.23
N ASN A 171 -3.58 -1.87 -22.56
CA ASN A 171 -4.53 -0.98 -23.23
C ASN A 171 -5.99 -1.40 -23.00
N GLU A 172 -6.27 -2.70 -23.10
CA GLU A 172 -7.62 -3.23 -22.89
C GLU A 172 -8.04 -3.09 -21.43
N ILE A 173 -7.12 -3.37 -20.48
CA ILE A 173 -7.36 -3.18 -19.06
C ILE A 173 -7.67 -1.71 -18.77
N ALA A 174 -6.83 -0.79 -19.25
CA ALA A 174 -7.04 0.65 -19.07
C ALA A 174 -8.42 1.09 -19.58
N ASN A 175 -8.81 0.64 -20.77
CA ASN A 175 -10.12 0.96 -21.37
C ASN A 175 -11.28 0.35 -20.57
N LYS A 176 -11.21 -0.95 -20.22
CA LYS A 176 -12.25 -1.66 -19.45
C LYS A 176 -12.44 -1.08 -18.06
N LEU A 177 -11.37 -0.58 -17.44
CA LEU A 177 -11.41 0.03 -16.11
C LEU A 177 -11.64 1.55 -16.14
N GLY A 178 -11.75 2.18 -17.32
CA GLY A 178 -11.94 3.62 -17.45
C GLY A 178 -10.75 4.45 -16.96
N VAL A 179 -9.53 3.93 -17.07
CA VAL A 179 -8.28 4.61 -16.67
C VAL A 179 -7.63 5.24 -17.89
N ALA A 180 -7.64 6.58 -17.95
CA ALA A 180 -7.07 7.32 -19.08
C ALA A 180 -5.55 7.13 -19.24
N ASN A 181 -4.82 7.10 -18.13
CA ASN A 181 -3.37 6.96 -18.15
C ASN A 181 -2.96 5.47 -18.21
N LYS A 182 -2.76 4.95 -19.42
CA LYS A 182 -2.29 3.59 -19.67
C LYS A 182 -0.96 3.25 -18.99
N ASN A 183 -0.04 4.22 -18.90
CA ASN A 183 1.24 4.03 -18.21
C ASN A 183 1.04 3.76 -16.72
N ALA A 184 -0.03 4.27 -16.10
CA ALA A 184 -0.35 3.98 -14.70
C ALA A 184 -0.79 2.52 -14.49
N ILE A 185 -1.40 1.88 -15.50
CA ILE A 185 -1.73 0.45 -15.48
C ILE A 185 -0.46 -0.38 -15.67
N GLN A 186 0.37 -0.04 -16.66
CA GLN A 186 1.66 -0.69 -16.89
C GLN A 186 2.53 -0.66 -15.62
N GLN A 187 2.65 0.52 -15.00
CA GLN A 187 3.44 0.70 -13.79
C GLN A 187 2.91 -0.15 -12.63
N GLN A 188 1.60 -0.17 -12.40
CA GLN A 188 1.01 -1.01 -11.34
C GLN A 188 1.27 -2.48 -11.60
N LEU A 189 1.16 -2.92 -12.85
CA LEU A 189 1.40 -4.30 -13.25
C LEU A 189 2.87 -4.71 -13.03
N GLU A 190 3.83 -3.89 -13.46
CA GLU A 190 5.26 -4.15 -13.22
C GLU A 190 5.60 -4.15 -11.72
N SER A 191 5.04 -3.20 -10.97
CA SER A 191 5.23 -3.13 -9.52
C SER A 191 4.63 -4.34 -8.81
N PHE A 192 3.53 -4.88 -9.32
CA PHE A 192 2.93 -6.11 -8.82
C PHE A 192 3.90 -7.29 -9.01
N TYR A 193 4.45 -7.49 -10.21
CA TYR A 193 5.42 -8.56 -10.44
C TYR A 193 6.66 -8.43 -9.56
N ALA A 194 7.15 -7.20 -9.37
CA ALA A 194 8.29 -6.93 -8.50
C ALA A 194 8.02 -7.30 -7.02
N ILE A 195 6.88 -6.89 -6.44
CA ILE A 195 6.55 -7.27 -5.06
C ILE A 195 6.20 -8.76 -4.95
N ASP A 196 5.57 -9.35 -5.97
CA ASP A 196 5.18 -10.77 -5.96
C ASP A 196 6.43 -11.65 -5.93
N ALA A 197 7.49 -11.26 -6.66
CA ALA A 197 8.79 -11.91 -6.55
C ALA A 197 9.39 -11.80 -5.14
N PHE A 198 9.25 -10.66 -4.45
CA PHE A 198 9.69 -10.50 -3.07
C PHE A 198 8.87 -11.33 -2.08
N ILE A 199 7.54 -11.33 -2.21
CA ILE A 199 6.63 -12.08 -1.33
C ILE A 199 6.92 -13.59 -1.41
N ASN A 200 7.24 -14.10 -2.61
CA ASN A 200 7.53 -15.51 -2.85
C ASN A 200 9.03 -15.86 -2.69
N ASP A 201 9.86 -14.94 -2.22
CA ASP A 201 11.26 -15.22 -1.88
C ASP A 201 11.35 -15.64 -0.41
N GLU A 202 11.42 -16.95 -0.16
CA GLU A 202 11.48 -17.53 1.18
C GLU A 202 12.70 -17.03 1.98
N ALA A 203 13.79 -16.64 1.31
CA ALA A 203 14.99 -16.14 1.98
C ALA A 203 14.91 -14.66 2.36
N ALA A 204 13.92 -13.92 1.86
CA ALA A 204 13.89 -12.47 1.97
C ALA A 204 13.47 -11.96 3.36
N TYR A 205 12.54 -12.65 4.03
CA TYR A 205 12.03 -12.26 5.35
C TYR A 205 11.55 -13.48 6.13
N ASP A 206 12.48 -14.21 6.74
CA ASP A 206 12.14 -15.42 7.48
C ASP A 206 11.25 -15.10 8.70
N SER A 207 9.96 -15.47 8.63
CA SER A 207 8.95 -15.53 9.70
C SER A 207 8.97 -14.44 10.78
N ILE A 208 9.36 -13.21 10.46
CA ILE A 208 9.39 -12.11 11.43
C ILE A 208 7.96 -11.78 11.85
N SER A 209 7.66 -11.99 13.14
CA SER A 209 6.33 -11.74 13.70
C SER A 209 5.91 -10.29 13.47
N GLY A 210 4.69 -10.10 12.97
CA GLY A 210 4.14 -8.77 12.67
C GLY A 210 4.62 -8.12 11.36
N PHE A 211 5.57 -8.71 10.64
CA PHE A 211 5.96 -8.20 9.33
C PHE A 211 4.90 -8.55 8.27
N ASN A 212 4.45 -7.52 7.54
CA ASN A 212 3.50 -7.67 6.44
C ASN A 212 4.16 -7.25 5.10
N PRO A 213 4.59 -8.20 4.25
CA PRO A 213 5.31 -7.88 3.01
C PRO A 213 4.47 -7.09 2.01
N TYR A 214 3.14 -7.26 2.02
CA TYR A 214 2.21 -6.56 1.13
C TYR A 214 2.23 -5.03 1.31
N GLU A 215 2.59 -4.54 2.50
CA GLU A 215 2.71 -3.10 2.79
C GLU A 215 3.89 -2.45 2.08
N LYS A 216 4.85 -3.24 1.61
CA LYS A 216 6.01 -2.77 0.85
C LYS A 216 5.69 -2.46 -0.61
N PHE A 217 4.45 -2.66 -1.08
CA PHE A 217 4.06 -2.39 -2.47
C PHE A 217 4.47 -1.01 -2.98
N MET A 218 4.24 0.04 -2.19
CA MET A 218 4.58 1.39 -2.61
C MET A 218 6.09 1.61 -2.76
N ILE A 219 6.93 0.83 -2.06
CA ILE A 219 8.38 0.86 -2.24
C ILE A 219 8.73 0.38 -3.65
N PHE A 220 8.21 -0.76 -4.09
CA PHE A 220 8.44 -1.30 -5.44
C PHE A 220 7.91 -0.37 -6.54
N VAL A 221 6.77 0.31 -6.29
CA VAL A 221 6.28 1.36 -7.20
C VAL A 221 7.31 2.48 -7.38
N GLU A 222 7.91 2.97 -6.28
CA GLU A 222 8.91 4.03 -6.36
C GLU A 222 10.23 3.53 -6.94
N VAL A 223 10.67 2.30 -6.63
CA VAL A 223 11.86 1.65 -7.20
C VAL A 223 11.82 1.68 -8.73
N LEU A 224 10.70 1.27 -9.33
CA LEU A 224 10.56 1.22 -10.79
C LEU A 224 10.45 2.60 -11.44
N LEU A 225 10.08 3.64 -10.68
CA LEU A 225 10.10 5.03 -11.13
C LEU A 225 11.51 5.64 -11.10
N LYS A 226 12.36 5.21 -10.17
CA LYS A 226 13.70 5.76 -9.98
C LYS A 226 14.69 5.13 -10.91
N ARG A 227 15.21 5.94 -11.84
CA ARG A 227 16.11 5.49 -12.90
C ARG A 227 17.34 4.77 -12.34
N ASN A 228 18.01 5.34 -11.34
CA ASN A 228 19.27 4.78 -10.85
C ASN A 228 18.99 3.48 -10.09
N VAL A 229 18.02 3.47 -9.18
CA VAL A 229 17.64 2.27 -8.41
C VAL A 229 17.17 1.14 -9.34
N LYS A 230 16.30 1.45 -10.31
CA LYS A 230 15.83 0.47 -11.31
C LYS A 230 16.98 -0.10 -12.13
N ASN A 231 17.93 0.73 -12.54
CA ASN A 231 19.10 0.30 -13.31
C ASN A 231 20.05 -0.56 -12.46
N TRP A 232 20.26 -0.18 -11.20
CA TRP A 232 21.10 -0.90 -10.24
C TRP A 232 20.55 -2.32 -9.96
N LEU A 233 19.22 -2.47 -9.87
CA LEU A 233 18.54 -3.77 -9.77
C LEU A 233 18.38 -4.49 -11.13
N LYS A 234 18.64 -3.81 -12.25
CA LYS A 234 18.49 -4.32 -13.63
C LYS A 234 17.10 -4.91 -13.90
N TRP A 235 16.04 -4.11 -13.73
CA TRP A 235 14.67 -4.53 -14.09
C TRP A 235 14.55 -4.85 -15.58
N ASP A 236 14.06 -6.05 -15.90
CA ASP A 236 13.71 -6.48 -17.25
C ASP A 236 12.18 -6.49 -17.41
N PRO A 237 11.60 -5.58 -18.21
CA PRO A 237 10.15 -5.50 -18.37
C PRO A 237 9.57 -6.66 -19.19
N THR A 238 10.38 -7.38 -19.96
CA THR A 238 9.95 -8.54 -20.76
C THR A 238 9.85 -9.77 -19.87
N LYS A 239 10.89 -10.01 -19.07
CA LYS A 239 10.92 -11.13 -18.11
C LYS A 239 10.14 -10.82 -16.83
N LYS A 240 9.82 -9.55 -16.58
CA LYS A 240 9.08 -9.06 -15.41
C LYS A 240 9.81 -9.35 -14.09
N GLU A 241 11.13 -9.21 -14.10
CA GLU A 241 11.98 -9.50 -12.94
C GLU A 241 13.19 -8.56 -12.86
N PHE A 242 13.79 -8.47 -11.67
CA PHE A 242 15.11 -7.88 -11.47
C PHE A 242 16.20 -8.91 -11.82
N LEU A 243 17.13 -8.54 -12.70
CA LEU A 243 18.20 -9.43 -13.16
C LEU A 243 19.43 -9.42 -12.26
N ASN A 244 19.63 -8.37 -11.46
CA ASN A 244 20.76 -8.30 -10.53
C ASN A 244 20.39 -8.90 -9.17
N LYS A 245 20.57 -10.22 -9.03
CA LYS A 245 20.13 -10.94 -7.81
C LYS A 245 20.94 -10.57 -6.56
N GLU A 246 22.23 -10.25 -6.69
CA GLU A 246 23.07 -9.81 -5.57
C GLU A 246 22.55 -8.49 -4.97
N ASN A 247 22.37 -7.48 -5.82
CA ASN A 247 21.80 -6.19 -5.41
C ASN A 247 20.35 -6.32 -4.93
N LEU A 248 19.58 -7.25 -5.50
CA LEU A 248 18.22 -7.51 -5.07
C LEU A 248 18.16 -8.06 -3.64
N GLN A 249 19.01 -9.04 -3.31
CA GLN A 249 19.08 -9.58 -1.96
C GLN A 249 19.53 -8.52 -0.97
N ARG A 250 20.53 -7.71 -1.32
CA ARG A 250 20.95 -6.54 -0.54
C ARG A 250 19.79 -5.56 -0.32
N PHE A 251 19.00 -5.27 -1.36
CA PHE A 251 17.83 -4.41 -1.23
C PHE A 251 16.74 -4.99 -0.32
N TYR A 252 16.54 -6.31 -0.36
CA TYR A 252 15.57 -6.98 0.51
C TYR A 252 15.92 -6.80 1.98
N THR A 253 17.18 -6.92 2.37
CA THR A 253 17.61 -6.66 3.76
C THR A 253 17.34 -5.23 4.22
N TRP A 254 17.27 -4.27 3.30
CA TRP A 254 16.94 -2.88 3.64
C TRP A 254 15.45 -2.65 3.89
N ILE A 255 14.56 -3.44 3.27
CA ILE A 255 13.10 -3.26 3.37
C ILE A 255 12.44 -4.23 4.36
N THR A 256 13.21 -5.16 4.92
CA THR A 256 12.80 -6.13 5.93
C THR A 256 13.38 -5.79 7.31
N PRO A 257 12.67 -6.13 8.41
CA PRO A 257 13.24 -6.01 9.73
C PRO A 257 14.42 -6.97 9.90
N ALA A 258 15.32 -6.67 10.84
CA ALA A 258 16.46 -7.52 11.16
C ALA A 258 16.52 -7.77 12.66
N TYR A 259 17.06 -8.90 13.09
CA TYR A 259 17.36 -9.12 14.51
C TYR A 259 18.66 -8.40 14.87
N ASN A 260 18.68 -7.71 16.00
CA ASN A 260 19.88 -7.18 16.61
C ASN A 260 20.67 -8.36 17.17
N ILE A 261 21.74 -8.76 16.48
CA ILE A 261 22.67 -9.76 17.00
C ILE A 261 23.59 -9.03 17.97
N SER A 262 23.19 -8.92 19.24
CA SER A 262 24.15 -8.59 20.28
C SER A 262 25.08 -9.80 20.44
N ASN A 263 26.27 -9.72 19.85
CA ASN A 263 27.35 -10.66 20.16
C ASN A 263 27.73 -10.48 21.64
N ASN A 264 27.06 -11.18 22.54
CA ASN A 264 27.67 -11.47 23.84
C ASN A 264 28.70 -12.54 23.56
N GLU A 265 29.97 -12.15 23.47
CA GLU A 265 31.12 -13.00 23.16
C GLU A 265 31.41 -14.10 24.23
N ASP A 266 30.51 -14.29 25.20
CA ASP A 266 30.73 -15.13 26.39
C ASP A 266 29.83 -16.37 26.50
N ASP A 267 28.88 -16.59 25.58
CA ASP A 267 28.02 -17.78 25.61
C ASP A 267 28.38 -18.75 24.47
N ASP A 268 29.19 -19.77 24.80
CA ASP A 268 29.61 -20.91 23.95
C ASP A 268 28.46 -21.87 23.55
N ASP A 269 27.19 -21.50 23.75
CA ASP A 269 26.03 -22.30 23.39
C ASP A 269 25.32 -21.71 22.16
N ASP A 270 25.49 -22.36 21.01
CA ASP A 270 24.93 -22.09 19.67
C ASP A 270 23.38 -22.16 19.60
N GLU A 271 22.64 -21.50 20.50
CA GLU A 271 21.17 -21.41 20.42
C GLU A 271 20.72 -19.95 20.39
N PHE A 272 20.46 -19.45 19.17
CA PHE A 272 19.97 -18.09 18.94
C PHE A 272 18.59 -17.90 19.59
N ASP A 273 18.51 -17.18 20.70
CA ASP A 273 17.25 -16.91 21.40
C ASP A 273 16.41 -15.86 20.65
N TYR A 274 15.62 -16.32 19.69
CA TYR A 274 14.67 -15.50 18.94
C TYR A 274 13.67 -14.73 19.83
N ASN A 275 13.47 -15.10 21.08
CA ASN A 275 12.48 -14.45 21.95
C ASN A 275 13.02 -13.21 22.67
N ASN A 276 14.34 -13.01 22.73
CA ASN A 276 15.00 -11.89 23.42
C ASN A 276 15.79 -10.96 22.50
N SER A 277 15.96 -11.29 21.23
CA SER A 277 16.64 -10.43 20.25
C SER A 277 15.79 -9.21 19.91
N GLU A 278 16.35 -8.01 20.11
CA GLU A 278 15.72 -6.75 19.72
C GLU A 278 15.49 -6.72 18.19
N ILE A 279 14.27 -6.44 17.75
CA ILE A 279 13.95 -6.33 16.32
C ILE A 279 14.25 -4.91 15.85
N LEU A 280 15.17 -4.78 14.90
CA LEU A 280 15.48 -3.54 14.22
C LEU A 280 14.48 -3.30 13.08
N GLU A 281 13.89 -2.10 13.07
CA GLU A 281 13.05 -1.62 11.96
C GLU A 281 13.83 -1.64 10.64
N PRO A 282 13.18 -1.89 9.48
CA PRO A 282 13.82 -1.81 8.17
C PRO A 282 14.51 -0.46 7.95
N ILE A 283 15.66 -0.45 7.27
CA ILE A 283 16.35 0.78 6.87
C ILE A 283 15.43 1.64 5.99
N ILE A 284 14.71 1.01 5.06
CA ILE A 284 13.75 1.62 4.15
C ILE A 284 12.34 1.33 4.66
N VAL A 285 11.88 2.18 5.58
CA VAL A 285 10.55 2.06 6.19
C VAL A 285 9.41 2.43 5.23
N ASN A 286 9.64 3.32 4.25
CA ASN A 286 8.61 3.77 3.32
C ASN A 286 9.18 4.19 1.95
N HIS A 287 8.28 4.30 0.96
CA HIS A 287 8.64 4.58 -0.43
C HIS A 287 9.34 5.93 -0.66
N LYS A 288 9.22 6.93 0.23
CA LYS A 288 9.87 8.24 0.04
C LYS A 288 11.39 8.10 0.14
N VAL A 289 11.87 7.18 0.98
CA VAL A 289 13.30 6.88 1.18
C VAL A 289 13.96 6.42 -0.13
N ILE A 290 13.21 5.77 -1.04
CA ILE A 290 13.73 5.36 -2.36
C ILE A 290 14.13 6.57 -3.23
N ARG A 291 13.59 7.76 -2.97
CA ARG A 291 13.97 8.99 -3.67
C ARG A 291 15.37 9.42 -3.31
N ASP A 292 15.68 9.35 -2.03
CA ASP A 292 16.98 9.70 -1.46
C ASP A 292 18.00 8.62 -1.85
N LEU A 293 17.58 7.33 -1.78
CA LEU A 293 18.41 6.21 -2.22
C LEU A 293 18.83 6.35 -3.69
N ASN A 294 17.92 6.78 -4.57
CA ASN A 294 18.23 6.97 -5.98
C ASN A 294 19.43 7.89 -6.23
N ASP A 295 19.70 8.82 -5.31
CA ASP A 295 20.78 9.78 -5.48
C ASP A 295 22.16 9.22 -5.07
N ILE A 296 22.18 8.18 -4.24
CA ILE A 296 23.41 7.54 -3.72
C ILE A 296 23.58 6.07 -4.16
N ILE A 297 22.60 5.45 -4.81
CA ILE A 297 22.59 4.01 -5.13
C ILE A 297 23.76 3.52 -6.00
N ASP A 298 24.39 4.42 -6.73
CA ASP A 298 25.55 4.11 -7.58
C ASP A 298 26.90 4.30 -6.84
N ASP A 299 26.87 4.65 -5.55
CA ASP A 299 28.05 4.88 -4.71
C ASP A 299 28.15 3.84 -3.59
N GLU A 300 29.06 2.87 -3.76
CA GLU A 300 29.22 1.74 -2.85
C GLU A 300 29.58 2.17 -1.42
N GLU A 301 30.40 3.22 -1.26
CA GLU A 301 30.77 3.74 0.06
C GLU A 301 29.54 4.28 0.81
N SER A 302 28.65 5.00 0.13
CA SER A 302 27.37 5.44 0.72
C SER A 302 26.46 4.27 1.09
N LEU A 303 26.46 3.19 0.29
CA LEU A 303 25.65 2.01 0.59
C LEU A 303 26.17 1.25 1.83
N LEU A 304 27.48 1.13 1.97
CA LEU A 304 28.09 0.56 3.19
C LEU A 304 27.73 1.40 4.41
N ARG A 305 27.83 2.74 4.32
CA ARG A 305 27.42 3.65 5.41
C ARG A 305 25.93 3.55 5.71
N LEU A 306 25.07 3.40 4.72
CA LEU A 306 23.64 3.17 4.89
C LEU A 306 23.37 1.91 5.71
N GLU A 307 24.12 0.84 5.45
CA GLU A 307 23.97 -0.45 6.13
C GLU A 307 24.50 -0.42 7.56
N GLU A 308 25.65 0.21 7.77
CA GLU A 308 26.27 0.38 9.10
C GLU A 308 25.44 1.30 10.00
N SER A 309 25.05 2.48 9.50
CA SER A 309 24.29 3.46 10.28
C SER A 309 22.78 3.17 10.34
N ARG A 310 22.28 2.35 9.41
CA ARG A 310 20.84 2.15 9.14
C ARG A 310 20.10 3.48 8.89
N ASN A 311 20.80 4.51 8.40
CA ASN A 311 20.27 5.86 8.23
C ASN A 311 20.68 6.47 6.89
N ILE A 312 19.67 6.69 6.03
CA ILE A 312 19.90 7.24 4.69
C ILE A 312 20.39 8.69 4.69
N ALA A 313 19.99 9.49 5.68
CA ALA A 313 20.41 10.88 5.76
C ALA A 313 21.90 10.97 6.06
N GLU A 314 22.40 10.11 6.96
CA GLU A 314 23.82 10.03 7.30
C GLU A 314 24.66 9.57 6.11
N ALA A 315 24.21 8.52 5.41
CA ALA A 315 24.86 8.05 4.18
C ALA A 315 24.98 9.17 3.11
N ILE A 316 23.95 10.00 3.00
CA ILE A 316 23.91 11.14 2.07
C ILE A 316 24.86 12.27 2.49
N GLU A 317 24.87 12.64 3.76
CA GLU A 317 25.68 13.76 4.27
C GLU A 317 27.18 13.49 4.11
N GLN A 318 27.59 12.23 4.29
CA GLN A 318 28.98 11.81 4.17
C GLN A 318 29.40 11.55 2.71
N ASN A 319 28.48 11.59 1.76
CA ASN A 319 28.80 11.52 0.33
C ASN A 319 29.26 12.90 -0.17
N GLU A 320 30.58 13.10 -0.29
CA GLU A 320 31.15 14.38 -0.75
C GLU A 320 30.64 14.81 -2.13
N GLY A 321 30.52 13.85 -3.06
CA GLY A 321 30.09 14.13 -4.44
C GLY A 321 28.64 14.60 -4.52
N PHE A 322 27.76 13.99 -3.73
CA PHE A 322 26.38 14.39 -3.59
C PHE A 322 26.26 15.74 -2.88
N THR A 323 26.99 15.95 -1.79
CA THR A 323 27.01 17.23 -1.05
C THR A 323 27.45 18.39 -1.96
N LYS A 324 28.50 18.21 -2.77
CA LYS A 324 28.94 19.21 -3.76
C LYS A 324 27.87 19.49 -4.84
N LYS A 325 27.21 18.45 -5.37
CA LYS A 325 26.13 18.61 -6.37
C LYS A 325 24.90 19.32 -5.77
N LYS A 326 24.51 18.95 -4.55
CA LYS A 326 23.39 19.57 -3.82
C LYS A 326 23.66 21.04 -3.56
N PHE A 327 24.83 21.37 -3.04
CA PHE A 327 25.27 22.74 -2.83
C PHE A 327 25.22 23.56 -4.14
N SER A 328 25.79 23.02 -5.23
CA SER A 328 25.76 23.68 -6.54
C SER A 328 24.33 23.96 -7.03
N LYS A 329 23.40 23.03 -6.81
CA LYS A 329 21.98 23.17 -7.19
C LYS A 329 21.26 24.24 -6.35
N GLU A 330 21.56 24.33 -5.06
CA GLU A 330 21.02 25.37 -4.18
C GLU A 330 21.49 26.76 -4.61
N ILE A 331 22.77 26.91 -4.96
CA ILE A 331 23.31 28.15 -5.54
C ILE A 331 22.60 28.51 -6.85
N ALA A 332 22.43 27.56 -7.77
CA ALA A 332 21.73 27.79 -9.04
C ALA A 332 20.25 28.19 -8.83
N ASN A 333 19.57 27.61 -7.84
CA ASN A 333 18.21 27.99 -7.47
C ASN A 333 18.15 29.41 -6.88
N ALA A 334 19.07 29.76 -5.99
CA ALA A 334 19.18 31.12 -5.45
C ALA A 334 19.39 32.15 -6.56
N GLU A 335 20.29 31.85 -7.51
CA GLU A 335 20.51 32.68 -8.70
C GLU A 335 19.23 32.86 -9.53
N LYS A 336 18.50 31.77 -9.77
CA LYS A 336 17.23 31.82 -10.52
C LYS A 336 16.16 32.66 -9.82
N ILE A 337 16.03 32.52 -8.49
CA ILE A 337 15.09 33.32 -7.70
C ILE A 337 15.43 34.80 -7.82
N LEU A 338 16.70 35.16 -7.64
CA LEU A 338 17.16 36.55 -7.75
C LEU A 338 16.94 37.13 -9.17
N LYS A 339 17.22 36.35 -10.23
CA LYS A 339 16.98 36.78 -11.62
C LYS A 339 15.50 37.01 -11.96
N ASN A 340 14.59 36.31 -11.28
CA ASN A 340 13.16 36.43 -11.52
C ASN A 340 12.53 37.67 -10.86
N ILE A 341 13.28 38.40 -10.03
CA ILE A 341 12.83 39.66 -9.45
C ILE A 341 12.78 40.71 -10.57
N LYS A 342 11.58 41.04 -11.03
CA LYS A 342 11.36 42.02 -12.10
C LYS A 342 11.32 43.43 -11.52
N PHE A 343 12.32 44.23 -11.86
CA PHE A 343 12.30 45.67 -11.61
C PHE A 343 11.59 46.36 -12.77
N GLY A 344 10.34 46.75 -12.54
CA GLY A 344 9.61 47.62 -13.47
C GLY A 344 10.06 49.09 -13.30
N PRO A 345 9.83 49.98 -14.30
CA PRO A 345 10.18 51.40 -14.22
C PRO A 345 9.54 52.15 -13.04
N SER A 346 8.47 51.59 -12.48
CA SER A 346 7.66 52.16 -11.40
C SER A 346 7.87 51.48 -10.04
N LEU A 347 8.73 50.45 -9.94
CA LEU A 347 9.01 49.77 -8.67
C LEU A 347 10.18 50.47 -7.96
N GLN A 348 9.90 51.19 -6.88
CA GLN A 348 10.93 51.71 -5.99
C GLN A 348 11.16 50.73 -4.85
N LEU A 349 12.43 50.39 -4.58
CA LEU A 349 12.81 49.55 -3.45
C LEU A 349 12.58 50.31 -2.14
N GLU A 350 11.83 49.71 -1.22
CA GLU A 350 11.73 50.22 0.15
C GLU A 350 13.06 50.02 0.89
N ASP A 351 13.27 50.76 1.98
CA ASP A 351 14.54 50.65 2.73
C ASP A 351 14.72 49.26 3.38
N GLY A 352 13.61 48.57 3.69
CA GLY A 352 13.63 47.17 4.13
C GLY A 352 14.13 46.20 3.04
N ASP A 353 13.76 46.44 1.78
CA ASP A 353 14.19 45.62 0.65
C ASP A 353 15.68 45.80 0.37
N LYS A 354 16.17 47.05 0.40
CA LYS A 354 17.59 47.36 0.24
C LYS A 354 18.43 46.68 1.33
N SER A 355 17.98 46.73 2.58
CA SER A 355 18.63 46.04 3.70
C SER A 355 18.70 44.52 3.48
N SER A 356 17.60 43.92 3.02
CA SER A 356 17.54 42.48 2.72
C SER A 356 18.50 42.08 1.60
N LEU A 357 18.57 42.85 0.52
CA LEU A 357 19.52 42.62 -0.58
C LEU A 357 20.99 42.77 -0.12
N LEU A 358 21.29 43.75 0.74
CA LEU A 358 22.62 43.90 1.32
C LEU A 358 22.99 42.71 2.22
N ASN A 359 22.04 42.15 2.97
CA ASN A 359 22.29 40.95 3.77
C ASN A 359 22.55 39.72 2.88
N ILE A 360 21.80 39.55 1.80
CA ILE A 360 22.08 38.49 0.80
C ILE A 360 23.51 38.67 0.24
N GLN A 361 23.90 39.89 -0.12
CA GLN A 361 25.26 40.18 -0.59
C GLN A 361 26.34 39.81 0.44
N LYS A 362 26.12 40.11 1.73
CA LYS A 362 27.05 39.74 2.81
C LYS A 362 27.16 38.22 2.97
N ILE A 363 26.04 37.50 2.91
CA ILE A 363 26.02 36.03 3.00
C ILE A 363 26.81 35.43 1.83
N VAL A 364 26.58 35.90 0.60
CA VAL A 364 27.31 35.44 -0.59
C VAL A 364 28.80 35.72 -0.47
N LYS A 365 29.19 36.92 -0.03
CA LYS A 365 30.61 37.25 0.21
C LYS A 365 31.27 36.33 1.25
N ARG A 366 30.54 35.96 2.31
CA ARG A 366 31.04 35.01 3.31
C ARG A 366 31.23 33.61 2.71
N ILE A 367 30.28 33.13 1.91
CA ILE A 367 30.36 31.81 1.26
C ILE A 367 31.54 31.72 0.29
N ILE A 368 31.82 32.81 -0.44
CA ILE A 368 32.98 32.88 -1.35
C ILE A 368 34.30 33.09 -0.58
N GLY A 369 34.21 33.59 0.66
CA GLY A 369 35.33 34.10 1.46
C GLY A 369 35.96 33.09 2.40
N ASP A 370 36.22 31.87 1.94
CA ASP A 370 37.17 30.90 2.54
C ASP A 370 38.15 30.31 1.48
N GLU A 371 38.19 30.85 0.26
CA GLU A 371 39.13 30.44 -0.81
C GLU A 371 40.06 31.57 -1.31
N ASN A 372 40.39 32.57 -0.48
CA ASN A 372 41.48 33.51 -0.77
C ASN A 372 42.47 33.64 0.38
#